data_AF-A0A9D6CIX6-F1
#
_entry.id   AF-A0A9D6CIX6-F1
#
_cell.length_a   1.000
_cell.length_b   1.000
_cell.length_c   1.000
_cell.angle_alpha   90.00
_cell.angle_beta   90.00
_cell.angle_gamma   90.00
#
_symmetry.space_group_name_H-M   'P 1'
#
loop_
_entity.id
_entity.type
_entity.pdbx_description
1 polymer ?
#
loop_
_entity_poly.entity_id
_entity_poly.type
_entity_poly.pdbx_seq_one_letter_code
_entity_poly.pdbx_strand_id
1 'polypeptide(L)'
;MVRTTVLALTALSAISASAHAEVFYRYDFTHGQHGTNEGAGRIQSIRAEFNPTTNRFLWDVTMNTSVGGQTVGYWLAISPGPNPKGHAGELALIYFDASNIVDETSVMPRVTVYNYNGINGASSYMDGSPDTGVQAPDRIWSSLNTAGTSPVTQMYASDSGTTRRFYLEMDASVIQNHVPLYPSAQGDEWTGVAFAEKIGIWFHPVRGLNAQYGTDPNLASYNWLTNWTIQGQSYLDGQNFNAQLIPSPGSVALLALGGVMGIRRRR
;
A
#
# COMPACT_ATOMS: atom_id res chain seq x y z
N MET A 1 4.69 -70.41 29.35
CA MET A 1 4.41 -70.26 27.90
C MET A 1 3.00 -69.66 27.76
N VAL A 2 2.86 -68.33 27.78
CA VAL A 2 1.65 -67.57 27.40
C VAL A 2 2.11 -66.19 26.92
N ARG A 3 1.65 -65.76 25.73
CA ARG A 3 1.91 -64.48 25.06
C ARG A 3 1.18 -63.33 25.76
N THR A 4 1.76 -62.13 25.80
CA THR A 4 0.99 -60.90 25.48
C THR A 4 1.90 -59.81 24.94
N THR A 5 1.78 -59.56 23.64
CA THR A 5 2.26 -58.36 22.94
C THR A 5 1.24 -57.25 23.20
N VAL A 6 1.66 -56.06 23.64
CA VAL A 6 0.84 -54.85 23.56
C VAL A 6 1.62 -53.81 22.77
N LEU A 7 1.17 -53.61 21.52
CA LEU A 7 1.51 -52.44 20.71
C LEU A 7 0.89 -51.21 21.39
N ALA A 8 1.71 -50.24 21.78
CA ALA A 8 1.26 -48.89 22.06
C ALA A 8 1.17 -48.13 20.72
N LEU A 9 -0.03 -48.05 20.16
CA LEU A 9 -0.33 -47.15 19.05
C LEU A 9 -0.61 -45.76 19.64
N THR A 10 0.41 -44.90 19.69
CA THR A 10 0.23 -43.51 20.09
C THR A 10 -0.50 -42.78 18.96
N ALA A 11 -1.78 -42.51 19.15
CA ALA A 11 -2.57 -41.68 18.27
C ALA A 11 -2.03 -40.24 18.30
N LEU A 12 -1.29 -39.85 17.27
CA LEU A 12 -0.95 -38.46 17.00
C LEU A 12 -2.21 -37.78 16.44
N SER A 13 -3.10 -37.33 17.33
CA SER A 13 -4.23 -36.49 16.95
C SER A 13 -3.67 -35.15 16.45
N ALA A 14 -3.64 -35.02 15.12
CA ALA A 14 -3.29 -33.81 14.42
C ALA A 14 -4.16 -32.65 14.93
N ILE A 15 -3.53 -31.69 15.60
CA ILE A 15 -4.07 -30.35 15.73
C ILE A 15 -3.91 -29.72 14.34
N SER A 16 -4.84 -30.04 13.45
CA SER A 16 -5.02 -29.34 12.20
C SER A 16 -5.56 -27.96 12.55
N ALA A 17 -4.68 -27.06 13.02
CA ALA A 17 -4.99 -25.64 12.89
C ALA A 17 -5.29 -25.44 11.41
N SER A 18 -6.50 -25.01 11.08
CA SER A 18 -6.85 -24.59 9.73
C SER A 18 -5.90 -23.45 9.39
N ALA A 19 -4.77 -23.79 8.77
CA ALA A 19 -3.91 -22.84 8.11
C ALA A 19 -4.75 -22.32 6.95
N HIS A 20 -5.52 -21.26 7.21
CA HIS A 20 -6.14 -20.50 6.14
C HIS A 20 -4.99 -20.07 5.24
N ALA A 21 -4.99 -20.60 4.02
CA ALA A 21 -3.97 -20.29 3.06
C ALA A 21 -4.13 -18.81 2.71
N GLU A 22 -3.35 -17.96 3.36
CA GLU A 22 -3.35 -16.54 3.08
C GLU A 22 -2.72 -16.31 1.70
N VAL A 23 -3.46 -15.71 0.78
CA VAL A 23 -2.99 -15.43 -0.57
C VAL A 23 -2.94 -13.93 -0.75
N PHE A 24 -1.84 -13.41 -1.28
CA PHE A 24 -1.70 -12.00 -1.60
C PHE A 24 -1.07 -11.83 -2.97
N TYR A 25 -1.33 -10.68 -3.59
CA TYR A 25 -0.71 -10.27 -4.84
C TYR A 25 0.52 -9.42 -4.53
N ARG A 26 1.62 -9.67 -5.25
CA ARG A 26 2.86 -8.90 -5.14
C ARG A 26 3.27 -8.32 -6.48
N TYR A 27 3.59 -7.04 -6.49
CA TYR A 27 4.31 -6.39 -7.58
C TYR A 27 5.69 -5.97 -7.09
N ASP A 28 6.73 -6.30 -7.87
CA ASP A 28 8.10 -5.85 -7.63
C ASP A 28 8.57 -5.03 -8.84
N PHE A 29 9.05 -3.82 -8.57
CA PHE A 29 9.72 -2.96 -9.53
C PHE A 29 11.21 -2.92 -9.25
N THR A 30 12.01 -2.84 -10.31
CA THR A 30 13.41 -2.43 -10.26
C THR A 30 13.66 -1.37 -11.33
N HIS A 31 14.49 -0.38 -11.00
CA HIS A 31 14.86 0.68 -11.92
C HIS A 31 15.25 0.16 -13.31
N GLY A 32 14.79 0.84 -14.36
CA GLY A 32 15.03 0.48 -15.76
C GLY A 32 13.95 -0.41 -16.38
N GLN A 33 12.99 -0.94 -15.61
CA GLN A 33 11.88 -1.72 -16.17
C GLN A 33 10.85 -0.87 -16.92
N HIS A 34 10.57 0.35 -16.44
CA HIS A 34 9.54 1.24 -16.97
C HIS A 34 10.03 2.69 -17.01
N GLY A 35 9.33 3.53 -17.77
CA GLY A 35 9.62 4.95 -17.86
C GLY A 35 9.40 5.64 -16.51
N THR A 36 10.44 6.30 -16.01
CA THR A 36 10.41 7.13 -14.81
C THR A 36 11.14 8.44 -15.11
N ASN A 37 10.78 9.55 -14.46
CA ASN A 37 11.70 10.66 -14.31
C ASN A 37 12.36 10.62 -12.91
N GLU A 38 13.33 11.49 -12.70
CA GLU A 38 14.20 11.43 -11.51
C GLU A 38 14.23 12.77 -10.76
N GLY A 39 13.23 13.64 -10.97
CA GLY A 39 13.24 15.03 -10.49
C GLY A 39 13.18 15.21 -8.97
N ALA A 40 12.92 14.15 -8.21
CA ALA A 40 12.94 14.10 -6.76
C ALA A 40 13.54 12.78 -6.23
N GLY A 41 14.64 12.31 -6.81
CA GLY A 41 15.23 11.01 -6.49
C GLY A 41 14.95 9.99 -7.58
N ARG A 42 15.85 9.03 -7.78
CA ARG A 42 15.62 7.89 -8.68
C ARG A 42 14.93 6.76 -7.92
N ILE A 43 13.79 6.28 -8.41
CA ILE A 43 13.13 5.08 -7.87
C ILE A 43 14.04 3.87 -8.16
N GLN A 44 14.58 3.23 -7.12
CA GLN A 44 15.43 2.04 -7.23
C GLN A 44 14.60 0.77 -7.27
N SER A 45 13.66 0.65 -6.34
CA SER A 45 12.79 -0.51 -6.22
C SER A 45 11.47 -0.14 -5.56
N ILE A 46 10.42 -0.87 -5.93
CA ILE A 46 9.13 -0.85 -5.23
C ILE A 46 8.75 -2.30 -4.97
N ARG A 47 8.23 -2.58 -3.78
CA ARG A 47 7.42 -3.76 -3.49
C ARG A 47 6.05 -3.30 -3.04
N ALA A 48 5.03 -3.71 -3.79
CA ALA A 48 3.64 -3.51 -3.44
C ALA A 48 3.00 -4.86 -3.16
N GLU A 49 2.22 -4.97 -2.09
CA GLU A 49 1.43 -6.16 -1.79
C GLU A 49 0.00 -5.79 -1.43
N PHE A 50 -0.95 -6.61 -1.88
CA PHE A 50 -2.33 -6.53 -1.43
C PHE A 50 -2.90 -7.93 -1.16
N ASN A 51 -3.50 -8.10 0.01
CA ASN A 51 -4.23 -9.30 0.36
C ASN A 51 -5.75 -9.04 0.27
N PRO A 52 -6.47 -9.70 -0.66
CA PRO A 52 -7.91 -9.48 -0.82
C PRO A 52 -8.76 -10.08 0.31
N THR A 53 -8.20 -10.97 1.13
CA THR A 53 -8.91 -11.59 2.27
C THR A 53 -8.77 -10.77 3.55
N THR A 54 -7.56 -10.26 3.82
CA THR A 54 -7.26 -9.53 5.07
C THR A 54 -7.19 -8.01 4.89
N ASN A 55 -7.30 -7.52 3.66
CA ASN A 55 -7.05 -6.14 3.26
C ASN A 55 -5.66 -5.62 3.66
N ARG A 56 -4.70 -6.50 3.95
CA ARG A 56 -3.32 -6.07 4.21
C ARG A 56 -2.76 -5.40 2.95
N PHE A 57 -2.33 -4.16 3.09
CA PHE A 57 -1.67 -3.39 2.05
C PHE A 57 -0.24 -3.07 2.47
N LEU A 58 0.71 -3.27 1.56
CA LEU A 58 2.12 -2.91 1.70
C LEU A 58 2.55 -2.03 0.55
N TRP A 59 3.22 -0.93 0.86
CA TRP A 59 4.02 -0.14 -0.08
C TRP A 59 5.40 0.11 0.49
N ASP A 60 6.42 -0.45 -0.15
CA ASP A 60 7.82 -0.36 0.25
C ASP A 60 8.65 0.12 -0.93
N VAL A 61 9.18 1.34 -0.85
CA VAL A 61 9.93 1.97 -1.93
C VAL A 61 11.31 2.40 -1.45
N THR A 62 12.32 2.13 -2.28
CA THR A 62 13.67 2.64 -2.10
C THR A 62 13.99 3.65 -3.21
N MET A 63 14.47 4.81 -2.78
CA MET A 63 14.87 5.94 -3.61
C MET A 63 16.37 6.14 -3.50
N ASN A 64 17.04 6.39 -4.62
CA ASN A 64 18.40 6.91 -4.64
C ASN A 64 18.32 8.44 -4.65
N THR A 65 18.86 9.07 -3.61
CA THR A 65 18.80 10.52 -3.38
C THR A 65 20.00 11.26 -3.97
N SER A 66 21.03 10.54 -4.44
CA SER A 66 22.17 11.12 -5.15
C SER A 66 21.81 11.59 -6.57
N VAL A 67 20.60 11.30 -7.06
CA VAL A 67 20.12 11.71 -8.38
C VAL A 67 18.86 12.53 -8.24
N GLY A 68 18.88 13.77 -8.75
CA GLY A 68 17.72 14.65 -8.83
C GLY A 68 17.10 15.08 -7.48
N GLY A 69 17.82 14.89 -6.38
CA GLY A 69 17.54 15.49 -5.09
C GLY A 69 16.90 14.55 -4.08
N GLN A 70 16.76 15.06 -2.86
CA GLN A 70 16.30 14.28 -1.72
C GLN A 70 14.77 14.12 -1.73
N THR A 71 14.30 12.89 -1.92
CA THR A 71 12.88 12.53 -1.73
C THR A 71 12.49 12.73 -0.27
N VAL A 72 11.37 13.39 0.01
CA VAL A 72 10.90 13.66 1.39
C VAL A 72 9.44 13.23 1.60
N GLY A 73 8.86 12.51 0.65
CA GLY A 73 7.47 12.08 0.70
C GLY A 73 6.99 11.67 -0.67
N TYR A 74 5.71 11.36 -0.77
CA TYR A 74 5.06 11.03 -2.03
C TYR A 74 3.55 11.16 -1.93
N TRP A 75 2.89 11.11 -3.09
CA TRP A 75 1.52 10.64 -3.16
C TRP A 75 1.40 9.43 -4.09
N LEU A 76 0.36 8.62 -3.88
CA LEU A 76 0.18 7.31 -4.52
C LEU A 76 -1.29 7.01 -4.74
N ALA A 77 -1.65 6.62 -5.96
CA ALA A 77 -2.87 5.88 -6.26
C ALA A 77 -2.53 4.55 -6.94
N ILE A 78 -3.33 3.54 -6.65
CA ILE A 78 -3.22 2.19 -7.19
C ILE A 78 -4.59 1.76 -7.70
N SER A 79 -4.61 0.99 -8.78
CA SER A 79 -5.83 0.44 -9.38
C SER A 79 -5.61 -1.02 -9.82
N PRO A 80 -6.70 -1.79 -10.04
CA PRO A 80 -6.62 -3.16 -10.55
C PRO A 80 -6.40 -3.19 -12.08
N GLY A 81 -5.34 -2.55 -12.56
CA GLY A 81 -4.89 -2.64 -13.95
C GLY A 81 -4.79 -1.30 -14.68
N PRO A 82 -5.89 -0.58 -14.95
CA PRO A 82 -5.86 0.69 -15.69
C PRO A 82 -4.95 1.75 -15.07
N ASN A 83 -4.47 2.74 -15.82
CA ASN A 83 -3.70 3.83 -15.20
C ASN A 83 -4.63 4.60 -14.23
N PRO A 84 -4.29 4.81 -12.95
CA PRO A 84 -5.15 5.52 -12.00
C PRO A 84 -5.62 6.92 -12.44
N LYS A 85 -4.89 7.62 -13.31
CA LYS A 85 -5.25 8.96 -13.79
C LYS A 85 -6.66 9.00 -14.41
N GLY A 86 -7.49 9.95 -13.98
CA GLY A 86 -8.84 10.14 -14.53
C GLY A 86 -9.95 9.32 -13.85
N HIS A 87 -9.61 8.40 -12.95
CA HIS A 87 -10.57 7.51 -12.28
C HIS A 87 -11.12 8.14 -10.98
N ALA A 88 -11.96 9.17 -11.12
CA ALA A 88 -12.58 9.85 -9.98
C ALA A 88 -13.55 8.94 -9.24
N GLY A 89 -13.48 8.90 -7.90
CA GLY A 89 -14.46 8.17 -7.09
C GLY A 89 -14.26 6.65 -7.03
N GLU A 90 -13.19 6.13 -7.62
CA GLU A 90 -12.88 4.69 -7.67
C GLU A 90 -11.71 4.28 -6.75
N LEU A 91 -10.78 5.21 -6.50
CA LEU A 91 -9.47 4.90 -5.93
C LEU A 91 -9.19 5.76 -4.69
N ALA A 92 -8.27 5.29 -3.84
CA ALA A 92 -7.72 6.12 -2.78
C ALA A 92 -6.44 6.83 -3.24
N LEU A 93 -6.26 8.08 -2.82
CA LEU A 93 -5.02 8.82 -2.94
C LEU A 93 -4.35 8.92 -1.56
N ILE A 94 -3.21 8.25 -1.42
CA ILE A 94 -2.39 8.26 -0.21
C ILE A 94 -1.37 9.39 -0.32
N TYR A 95 -1.26 10.20 0.74
CA TYR A 95 -0.20 11.18 0.92
C TYR A 95 0.70 10.73 2.05
N PHE A 96 2.01 10.67 1.79
CA PHE A 96 3.01 10.24 2.75
C PHE A 96 4.03 11.38 2.95
N ASP A 97 3.97 12.00 4.12
CA ASP A 97 4.82 13.12 4.53
C ASP A 97 5.94 12.63 5.44
N ALA A 98 7.16 12.63 4.91
CA ALA A 98 8.38 12.45 5.67
C ALA A 98 9.27 13.69 5.53
N SER A 99 8.66 14.89 5.45
CA SER A 99 9.37 16.17 5.29
C SER A 99 10.33 16.50 6.43
N ASN A 100 10.16 15.85 7.59
CA ASN A 100 11.04 15.94 8.73
C ASN A 100 12.24 14.97 8.67
N ILE A 101 12.36 14.13 7.64
CA ILE A 101 13.54 13.26 7.48
C ILE A 101 14.79 14.09 7.19
N VAL A 102 15.86 13.79 7.91
CA VAL A 102 17.19 14.36 7.69
C VAL A 102 18.20 13.25 7.42
N ASP A 103 19.38 13.61 6.96
CA ASP A 103 20.40 12.66 6.54
C ASP A 103 20.76 11.66 7.66
N GLU A 104 20.88 10.39 7.30
CA GLU A 104 21.24 9.27 8.17
C GLU A 104 20.31 9.06 9.38
N THR A 105 19.02 9.42 9.25
CA THR A 105 18.01 9.23 10.30
C THR A 105 16.86 8.33 9.87
N SER A 106 16.10 7.85 10.85
CA SER A 106 14.76 7.32 10.64
C SER A 106 13.73 8.15 11.38
N VAL A 107 12.62 8.43 10.70
CA VAL A 107 11.51 9.23 11.24
C VAL A 107 10.22 8.45 11.13
N MET A 108 9.25 8.82 11.98
CA MET A 108 7.86 8.45 11.81
C MET A 108 7.18 9.47 10.87
N PRO A 109 6.74 9.05 9.68
CA PRO A 109 6.02 9.89 8.73
C PRO A 109 4.60 10.21 9.19
N ARG A 110 3.94 11.12 8.48
CA ARG A 110 2.49 11.33 8.56
C ARG A 110 1.86 10.83 7.28
N VAL A 111 0.76 10.10 7.42
CA VAL A 111 -0.06 9.63 6.30
C VAL A 111 -1.49 10.18 6.41
N THR A 112 -2.02 10.63 5.29
CA THR A 112 -3.44 10.97 5.10
C THR A 112 -3.94 10.35 3.80
N VAL A 113 -5.18 9.88 3.83
CA VAL A 113 -5.81 9.15 2.72
C VAL A 113 -7.14 9.82 2.38
N TYR A 114 -7.36 10.03 1.10
CA TYR A 114 -8.54 10.66 0.53
C TYR A 114 -9.10 9.80 -0.60
N ASN A 115 -10.38 9.94 -0.92
CA ASN A 115 -10.89 9.48 -2.21
C ASN A 115 -10.22 10.31 -3.31
N TYR A 116 -9.78 9.65 -4.38
CA TYR A 116 -9.16 10.29 -5.51
C TYR A 116 -10.19 11.02 -6.37
N ASN A 117 -9.97 12.31 -6.58
CA ASN A 117 -10.87 13.19 -7.33
C ASN A 117 -10.75 13.07 -8.86
N GLY A 118 -9.91 12.19 -9.38
CA GLY A 118 -9.70 11.99 -10.82
C GLY A 118 -8.85 13.05 -11.53
N ILE A 119 -8.45 14.12 -10.84
CA ILE A 119 -7.61 15.18 -11.41
C ILE A 119 -6.15 14.70 -11.42
N ASN A 120 -5.46 14.86 -12.57
CA ASN A 120 -4.03 14.57 -12.69
C ASN A 120 -3.17 15.56 -11.90
N GLY A 121 -3.17 15.42 -10.58
CA GLY A 121 -2.40 16.17 -9.62
C GLY A 121 -2.71 15.77 -8.17
N ALA A 122 -2.00 16.36 -7.23
CA ALA A 122 -2.11 16.03 -5.83
C ALA A 122 -3.27 16.75 -5.11
N SER A 123 -4.38 17.08 -5.78
CA SER A 123 -5.40 18.01 -5.25
C SER A 123 -6.49 17.37 -4.39
N SER A 124 -6.56 16.04 -4.26
CA SER A 124 -7.67 15.39 -3.54
C SER A 124 -7.78 15.74 -2.05
N TYR A 125 -6.69 16.23 -1.44
CA TYR A 125 -6.74 16.74 -0.06
C TYR A 125 -7.53 18.05 0.11
N MET A 126 -7.66 18.83 -0.97
CA MET A 126 -8.32 20.13 -0.98
C MET A 126 -9.62 20.14 -1.78
N ASP A 127 -9.75 19.28 -2.79
CA ASP A 127 -10.89 19.23 -3.70
C ASP A 127 -11.34 17.79 -3.92
N GLY A 128 -12.54 17.44 -3.46
CA GLY A 128 -13.02 16.06 -3.42
C GLY A 128 -13.52 15.49 -4.75
N SER A 129 -13.84 16.32 -5.74
CA SER A 129 -14.36 15.87 -7.04
C SER A 129 -13.78 16.68 -8.21
N PRO A 130 -13.94 16.22 -9.46
CA PRO A 130 -13.51 16.98 -10.64
C PRO A 130 -14.54 18.01 -11.11
N ASP A 131 -15.63 18.22 -10.35
CA ASP A 131 -16.70 19.14 -10.73
C ASP A 131 -16.27 20.61 -10.66
N THR A 132 -17.12 21.50 -11.18
CA THR A 132 -16.82 22.93 -11.16
C THR A 132 -16.80 23.48 -9.72
N GLY A 133 -15.69 24.12 -9.36
CA GLY A 133 -15.49 24.73 -8.04
C GLY A 133 -14.90 23.74 -7.03
N VAL A 134 -14.38 24.25 -5.92
CA VAL A 134 -13.73 23.41 -4.90
C VAL A 134 -14.78 22.69 -4.07
N GLN A 135 -14.79 21.36 -4.15
CA GLN A 135 -15.64 20.51 -3.33
C GLN A 135 -14.96 20.19 -1.99
N ALA A 136 -15.74 19.83 -0.99
CA ALA A 136 -15.19 19.38 0.28
C ALA A 136 -14.30 18.13 0.04
N PRO A 137 -13.12 18.02 0.65
CA PRO A 137 -12.28 16.83 0.47
C PRO A 137 -12.95 15.60 1.09
N ASP A 138 -12.96 14.50 0.34
CA ASP A 138 -13.49 13.22 0.79
C ASP A 138 -12.40 12.43 1.52
N ARG A 139 -12.48 12.48 2.85
CA ARG A 139 -11.44 12.09 3.80
C ARG A 139 -11.69 10.68 4.31
N ILE A 140 -10.68 9.83 4.18
CA ILE A 140 -10.77 8.41 4.55
C ILE A 140 -10.08 8.16 5.89
N TRP A 141 -8.79 8.49 5.97
CA TRP A 141 -8.02 8.25 7.20
C TRP A 141 -6.84 9.21 7.37
N SER A 142 -6.46 9.49 8.62
CA SER A 142 -5.27 10.28 8.97
C SER A 142 -4.54 9.64 10.15
N SER A 143 -3.22 9.48 10.00
CA SER A 143 -2.30 9.06 11.07
C SER A 143 -2.22 10.02 12.26
N LEU A 144 -2.68 11.26 12.09
CA LEU A 144 -2.73 12.26 13.15
C LEU A 144 -3.99 12.11 14.01
N ASN A 145 -5.01 11.38 13.55
CA ASN A 145 -6.18 11.08 14.34
C ASN A 145 -5.85 9.99 15.36
N THR A 146 -5.83 10.36 16.63
CA THR A 146 -5.55 9.45 17.75
C THR A 146 -6.79 8.72 18.27
N ALA A 147 -7.96 8.99 17.69
CA ALA A 147 -9.20 8.30 18.04
C ALA A 147 -9.24 6.91 17.40
N GLY A 148 -9.29 5.86 18.23
CA GLY A 148 -9.42 4.47 17.80
C GLY A 148 -8.09 3.75 17.54
N THR A 149 -8.19 2.53 17.03
CA THR A 149 -7.02 1.72 16.67
C THR A 149 -6.48 2.16 15.32
N SER A 150 -5.18 2.45 15.24
CA SER A 150 -4.53 2.77 13.97
C SER A 150 -4.59 1.55 13.02
N PRO A 151 -5.00 1.73 11.75
CA PRO A 151 -4.89 0.69 10.73
C PRO A 151 -3.44 0.42 10.32
N VAL A 152 -2.52 1.35 10.57
CA VAL A 152 -1.10 1.20 10.24
C VAL A 152 -0.44 0.22 11.21
N THR A 153 0.06 -0.88 10.66
CA THR A 153 0.81 -1.91 11.41
C THR A 153 2.29 -1.54 11.50
N GLN A 154 2.84 -0.95 10.44
CA GLN A 154 4.21 -0.46 10.42
C GLN A 154 4.39 0.67 9.41
N MET A 155 5.07 1.73 9.82
CA MET A 155 5.39 2.85 8.94
C MET A 155 6.69 3.50 9.38
N TYR A 156 7.56 3.81 8.42
CA TYR A 156 8.78 4.58 8.67
C TYR A 156 9.31 5.17 7.37
N ALA A 157 10.14 6.21 7.52
CA ALA A 157 11.07 6.62 6.49
C ALA A 157 12.49 6.57 7.07
N SER A 158 13.46 6.09 6.28
CA SER A 158 14.86 5.98 6.71
C SER A 158 15.80 6.47 5.63
N ASP A 159 16.84 7.20 6.01
CA ASP A 159 17.89 7.72 5.16
C ASP A 159 19.23 7.05 5.51
N SER A 160 20.04 6.75 4.50
CA SER A 160 21.37 6.14 4.63
C SER A 160 22.47 6.99 3.97
N GLY A 161 22.24 8.28 3.80
CA GLY A 161 23.06 9.26 3.08
C GLY A 161 22.88 9.23 1.57
N THR A 162 22.78 8.04 0.97
CA THR A 162 22.66 7.86 -0.50
C THR A 162 21.32 7.27 -0.95
N THR A 163 20.57 6.68 -0.01
CA THR A 163 19.25 6.13 -0.28
C THR A 163 18.27 6.52 0.81
N ARG A 164 17.01 6.66 0.40
CA ARG A 164 15.86 6.76 1.30
C ARG A 164 14.91 5.61 1.05
N ARG A 165 14.45 4.97 2.12
CA ARG A 165 13.40 3.96 2.08
C ARG A 165 12.15 4.52 2.75
N PHE A 166 11.02 4.35 2.10
CA PHE A 166 9.71 4.71 2.62
C PHE A 166 8.87 3.45 2.70
N TYR A 167 8.29 3.20 3.86
CA TYR A 167 7.59 1.97 4.15
C TYR A 167 6.24 2.28 4.78
N LEU A 168 5.19 1.69 4.23
CA LEU A 168 3.84 1.71 4.75
C LEU A 168 3.25 0.30 4.69
N GLU A 169 2.88 -0.23 5.84
CA GLU A 169 2.05 -1.43 5.97
C GLU A 169 0.82 -1.11 6.81
N MET A 170 -0.35 -1.53 6.34
CA MET A 170 -1.61 -1.29 7.04
C MET A 170 -2.67 -2.36 6.75
N ASP A 171 -3.62 -2.49 7.68
CA ASP A 171 -4.94 -3.03 7.39
C ASP A 171 -5.74 -1.97 6.62
N ALA A 172 -5.87 -2.16 5.31
CA ALA A 172 -6.58 -1.24 4.43
C ALA A 172 -8.10 -1.36 4.52
N SER A 173 -8.67 -2.10 5.48
CA SER A 173 -10.14 -2.22 5.63
C SER A 173 -10.83 -0.87 5.79
N VAL A 174 -10.19 0.13 6.42
CA VAL A 174 -10.73 1.50 6.48
C VAL A 174 -10.85 2.15 5.10
N ILE A 175 -9.94 1.81 4.18
CA ILE A 175 -9.97 2.28 2.80
C ILE A 175 -10.97 1.46 2.00
N GLN A 176 -10.94 0.13 2.08
CA GLN A 176 -11.79 -0.73 1.25
C GLN A 176 -13.28 -0.66 1.61
N ASN A 177 -13.59 -0.34 2.86
CA ASN A 177 -14.98 -0.14 3.30
C ASN A 177 -15.47 1.31 3.16
N HIS A 178 -14.65 2.20 2.58
CA HIS A 178 -15.05 3.59 2.34
C HIS A 178 -16.22 3.64 1.36
N VAL A 179 -17.19 4.53 1.63
CA VAL A 179 -18.26 4.86 0.69
C VAL A 179 -17.96 6.25 0.15
N PRO A 180 -17.53 6.37 -1.12
CA PRO A 180 -17.18 7.66 -1.72
C PRO A 180 -18.29 8.70 -1.55
N LEU A 181 -17.94 9.88 -1.04
CA LEU A 181 -18.83 11.05 -1.06
C LEU A 181 -19.12 11.48 -2.50
N TYR A 182 -18.14 11.27 -3.38
CA TYR A 182 -18.20 11.52 -4.81
C TYR A 182 -17.92 10.20 -5.55
N PRO A 183 -18.94 9.36 -5.78
CA PRO A 183 -18.77 8.09 -6.50
C PRO A 183 -18.47 8.33 -7.99
N SER A 184 -17.91 7.31 -8.66
CA SER A 184 -17.66 7.36 -10.10
C SER A 184 -18.92 7.74 -10.89
N ALA A 185 -18.78 8.73 -11.77
CA ALA A 185 -19.86 9.14 -12.68
C ALA A 185 -20.21 8.05 -13.70
N GLN A 186 -19.28 7.12 -13.96
CA GLN A 186 -19.43 5.98 -14.85
C GLN A 186 -20.08 4.78 -14.14
N GLY A 187 -20.28 4.86 -12.81
CA GLY A 187 -20.82 3.77 -12.00
C GLY A 187 -19.81 2.68 -11.67
N ASP A 188 -18.52 2.95 -11.86
CA ASP A 188 -17.44 2.04 -11.49
C ASP A 188 -17.39 1.86 -9.96
N GLU A 189 -17.06 0.64 -9.53
CA GLU A 189 -17.00 0.29 -8.12
C GLU A 189 -15.77 0.89 -7.43
N TRP A 190 -15.91 1.15 -6.13
CA TRP A 190 -14.79 1.52 -5.29
C TRP A 190 -13.79 0.37 -5.16
N THR A 191 -12.54 0.62 -5.53
CA THR A 191 -11.43 -0.34 -5.41
C THR A 191 -10.36 0.10 -4.42
N GLY A 192 -10.34 1.39 -4.04
CA GLY A 192 -9.45 1.93 -3.01
C GLY A 192 -7.97 1.76 -3.36
N VAL A 193 -7.32 0.78 -2.72
CA VAL A 193 -5.92 0.40 -2.99
C VAL A 193 -5.77 -1.05 -3.46
N ALA A 194 -6.88 -1.72 -3.76
CA ALA A 194 -6.88 -3.12 -4.15
C ALA A 194 -6.26 -3.31 -5.54
N PHE A 195 -5.52 -4.40 -5.69
CA PHE A 195 -5.10 -4.90 -6.98
C PHE A 195 -5.01 -6.43 -6.95
N ALA A 196 -5.06 -7.05 -8.12
CA ALA A 196 -5.00 -8.50 -8.30
C ALA A 196 -3.81 -8.85 -9.20
N GLU A 197 -4.00 -9.64 -10.26
CA GLU A 197 -2.92 -10.03 -11.20
C GLU A 197 -2.36 -8.84 -11.98
N LYS A 198 -3.09 -7.72 -12.00
CA LYS A 198 -2.72 -6.47 -12.66
C LYS A 198 -2.74 -5.33 -11.67
N ILE A 199 -1.73 -4.47 -11.77
CA ILE A 199 -1.63 -3.23 -11.00
C ILE A 199 -1.42 -2.06 -11.96
N GLY A 200 -2.23 -1.02 -11.79
CA GLY A 200 -1.98 0.32 -12.30
C GLY A 200 -1.37 1.17 -11.19
N ILE A 201 -0.39 1.98 -11.53
CA ILE A 201 0.38 2.77 -10.57
C ILE A 201 0.42 4.21 -11.05
N TRP A 202 0.13 5.11 -10.13
CA TRP A 202 0.34 6.53 -10.26
C TRP A 202 1.06 7.00 -9.00
N PHE A 203 2.39 6.98 -9.05
CA PHE A 203 3.26 7.14 -7.89
C PHE A 203 4.23 8.28 -8.11
N HIS A 204 4.18 9.28 -7.23
CA HIS A 204 4.96 10.50 -7.38
C HIS A 204 5.73 10.84 -6.11
N PRO A 205 6.99 10.36 -5.99
CA PRO A 205 7.95 10.87 -5.00
C PRO A 205 8.18 12.37 -5.16
N VAL A 206 8.32 13.09 -4.05
CA VAL A 206 8.45 14.56 -4.06
C VAL A 206 9.68 15.04 -3.29
N ARG A 207 10.22 16.19 -3.69
CA ARG A 207 11.28 16.93 -2.98
C ARG A 207 10.81 18.32 -2.58
N GLY A 208 11.41 18.87 -1.52
CA GLY A 208 11.07 20.21 -1.03
C GLY A 208 9.60 20.32 -0.64
N LEU A 209 9.07 19.27 -0.01
CA LEU A 209 7.68 19.19 0.45
C LEU A 209 7.46 20.17 1.61
N ASN A 210 6.45 21.03 1.46
CA ASN A 210 5.86 21.79 2.55
C ASN A 210 4.44 21.26 2.78
N ALA A 211 4.32 20.31 3.71
CA ALA A 211 3.04 19.77 4.16
C ALA A 211 2.57 20.50 5.42
N GLN A 212 1.30 20.91 5.45
CA GLN A 212 0.68 21.48 6.65
C GLN A 212 -0.61 20.74 6.99
N TYR A 213 -0.94 20.73 8.26
CA TYR A 213 -2.11 20.04 8.79
C TYR A 213 -2.92 20.99 9.67
N GLY A 214 -4.24 20.82 9.70
CA GLY A 214 -5.09 21.61 10.58
C GLY A 214 -4.80 21.28 12.05
N THR A 215 -4.71 22.32 12.88
CA THR A 215 -4.32 22.22 14.30
C THR A 215 -5.42 22.60 15.28
N ASP A 216 -6.49 23.25 14.81
CA ASP A 216 -7.62 23.64 15.65
C ASP A 216 -8.65 22.49 15.72
N PRO A 217 -8.87 21.87 16.91
CA PRO A 217 -9.80 20.76 17.07
C PRO A 217 -11.27 21.13 16.81
N ASN A 218 -11.60 22.42 16.69
CA ASN A 218 -12.96 22.88 16.38
C ASN A 218 -13.21 23.05 14.87
N LEU A 219 -12.18 22.90 14.04
CA LEU A 219 -12.30 23.01 12.59
C LEU A 219 -12.36 21.62 11.96
N ALA A 220 -13.13 21.51 10.88
CA ALA A 220 -13.18 20.28 10.10
C ALA A 220 -11.79 19.84 9.61
N SER A 221 -10.84 20.77 9.40
CA SER A 221 -9.48 20.49 8.94
C SER A 221 -8.55 19.90 10.01
N TYR A 222 -8.97 19.80 11.28
CA TYR A 222 -8.13 19.24 12.34
C TYR A 222 -7.54 17.88 11.94
N ASN A 223 -6.22 17.72 12.06
CA ASN A 223 -5.47 16.52 11.70
C ASN A 223 -5.53 16.11 10.21
N TRP A 224 -6.05 16.97 9.33
CA TRP A 224 -6.09 16.75 7.89
C TRP A 224 -5.13 17.69 7.18
N LEU A 225 -4.64 17.26 6.03
CA LEU A 225 -3.75 18.04 5.18
C LEU A 225 -4.46 19.32 4.72
N THR A 226 -3.81 20.45 4.90
CA THR A 226 -4.28 21.79 4.49
C THR A 226 -3.37 22.44 3.45
N ASN A 227 -2.14 21.93 3.28
CA ASN A 227 -1.23 22.37 2.25
C ASN A 227 -0.36 21.19 1.79
N TRP A 228 -0.17 21.07 0.47
CA TRP A 228 0.78 20.14 -0.14
C TRP A 228 1.48 20.82 -1.30
N THR A 229 2.58 21.52 -1.02
CA THR A 229 3.40 22.17 -2.04
C THR A 229 4.77 21.51 -2.15
N ILE A 230 5.28 21.41 -3.38
CA ILE A 230 6.50 20.66 -3.70
C ILE A 230 7.41 21.49 -4.61
N GLN A 231 8.71 21.23 -4.56
CA GLN A 231 9.69 21.86 -5.46
C GLN A 231 10.00 21.02 -6.70
N GLY A 232 9.73 19.71 -6.64
CA GLY A 232 9.96 18.79 -7.72
C GLY A 232 9.40 17.42 -7.40
N GLN A 233 9.27 16.60 -8.44
CA GLN A 233 8.76 15.24 -8.32
C GLN A 233 9.49 14.28 -9.27
N SER A 234 9.56 13.04 -8.83
CA SER A 234 9.75 11.88 -9.68
C SER A 234 8.39 11.23 -9.98
N TYR A 235 8.32 10.29 -10.92
CA TYR A 235 7.11 9.52 -11.18
C TYR A 235 7.43 8.11 -11.66
N LEU A 236 6.55 7.18 -11.28
CA LEU A 236 6.31 5.93 -11.98
C LEU A 236 4.82 5.86 -12.28
N ASP A 237 4.49 5.98 -13.55
CA ASP A 237 3.11 6.01 -14.04
C ASP A 237 2.93 4.89 -15.05
N GLY A 238 1.92 4.05 -14.84
CA GLY A 238 1.62 3.01 -15.79
C GLY A 238 0.42 2.18 -15.43
N GLN A 239 0.21 1.17 -16.26
CA GLN A 239 -0.98 0.35 -16.26
C GLN A 239 -0.63 -1.08 -16.64
N ASN A 240 -1.46 -2.01 -16.17
CA ASN A 240 -1.45 -3.42 -16.48
C ASN A 240 -0.09 -4.09 -16.21
N PHE A 241 0.67 -3.56 -15.24
CA PHE A 241 1.86 -4.22 -14.73
C PHE A 241 1.46 -5.56 -14.12
N ASN A 242 2.30 -6.57 -14.29
CA ASN A 242 2.01 -7.92 -13.78
C ASN A 242 2.34 -8.01 -12.30
N ALA A 243 1.35 -8.36 -11.49
CA ALA A 243 1.55 -8.81 -10.12
C ALA A 243 1.46 -10.34 -10.06
N GLN A 244 2.21 -10.92 -9.13
CA GLN A 244 2.26 -12.36 -8.91
C GLN A 244 1.37 -12.74 -7.73
N LEU A 245 0.58 -13.80 -7.90
CA LEU A 245 -0.11 -14.44 -6.79
C LEU A 245 0.91 -15.20 -5.94
N ILE A 246 1.04 -14.84 -4.67
CA ILE A 246 1.94 -15.51 -3.73
C ILE A 246 1.10 -16.40 -2.80
N PRO A 247 1.20 -17.74 -2.91
CA PRO A 247 0.53 -18.64 -1.99
C PRO A 247 1.19 -18.59 -0.60
N SER A 248 0.40 -18.68 0.47
CA SER A 248 0.96 -18.86 1.81
C SER A 248 1.93 -20.06 1.89
N PRO A 249 2.95 -20.01 2.76
CA PRO A 249 3.82 -21.15 3.02
C PRO A 249 3.05 -22.43 3.41
N GLY A 250 1.88 -22.29 4.05
CA GLY A 250 1.04 -23.42 4.46
C GLY A 250 0.47 -24.24 3.30
N SER A 251 0.11 -23.62 2.17
CA SER A 251 -0.40 -24.36 1.00
C SER A 251 0.71 -25.16 0.30
N VAL A 252 1.95 -24.65 0.31
CA VAL A 252 3.12 -25.35 -0.22
C VAL A 252 3.46 -26.57 0.64
N ALA A 253 3.40 -26.44 1.97
CA ALA A 253 3.65 -27.55 2.89
C ALA A 253 2.60 -28.68 2.75
N LEU A 254 1.32 -28.35 2.56
CA LEU A 254 0.26 -29.33 2.32
C LEU A 254 0.43 -30.09 1.00
N LEU A 255 0.83 -29.41 -0.08
CA LEU A 255 1.17 -30.06 -1.35
C LEU A 255 2.35 -31.03 -1.19
N ALA A 256 3.38 -30.63 -0.45
CA ALA A 256 4.53 -31.49 -0.17
C ALA A 256 4.14 -32.73 0.65
N LEU A 257 3.31 -32.58 1.69
CA LEU A 257 2.82 -33.71 2.50
C LEU A 257 1.90 -34.63 1.72
N GLY A 258 1.02 -34.09 0.87
CA GLY A 258 0.15 -34.87 -0.03
C GLY A 258 0.96 -35.69 -1.04
N GLY A 259 2.01 -35.11 -1.62
CA GLY A 259 2.94 -35.81 -2.51
C GLY A 259 3.68 -36.97 -1.83
N VAL A 260 4.16 -36.77 -0.60
CA VAL A 260 4.84 -37.82 0.18
C VAL A 260 3.89 -38.97 0.53
N MET A 261 2.65 -38.67 0.91
CA MET A 261 1.65 -39.71 1.20
C MET A 261 1.19 -40.47 -0.05
N GLY A 262 1.07 -39.78 -1.20
CA GLY A 262 0.72 -40.40 -2.48
C GLY A 262 1.79 -41.37 -2.99
N ILE A 263 3.08 -41.03 -2.81
CA ILE A 263 4.20 -41.91 -3.17
C ILE A 263 4.28 -43.12 -2.24
N ARG A 264 3.99 -42.95 -0.95
CA ARG A 264 4.05 -44.03 0.04
C ARG A 264 2.91 -45.05 -0.11
N ARG A 265 1.79 -44.68 -0.72
CA ARG A 265 0.67 -45.59 -1.05
C ARG A 265 0.87 -46.41 -2.32
N ARG A 266 1.89 -46.10 -3.13
CA ARG A 266 2.23 -46.83 -4.37
C ARG A 266 3.43 -47.77 -4.22
N ARG A 267 3.86 -48.07 -3.01
CA ARG A 267 4.86 -49.11 -2.71
C ARG A 267 4.25 -50.21 -1.87
#